data_AF-A0AAV9VWV3-F1
#
_entry.id   AF-A0AAV9VWV3-F1
#
_cell.length_a   1.000
_cell.length_b   1.000
_cell.length_c   1.000
_cell.angle_alpha   90.00
_cell.angle_beta   90.00
_cell.angle_gamma   90.00
#
_symmetry.space_group_name_H-M   'P 1'
#
loop_
_entity.id
_entity.type
_entity.pdbx_description
1 polymer ?
#
loop_
_entity_poly.entity_id
_entity_poly.type
_entity_poly.pdbx_seq_one_letter_code
_entity_poly.pdbx_strand_id
1 'polypeptide(L)'
;MMNTQYHHPAYAPSPSFVPTPSLSSTISLDEEVKLYTTTAQRSLHESLADLFSIIVALDFLEKAFVRDSIKEHEYTPTCFRLLGQYKTILSNDEVSKAFVDLETFKREYDIEYPAATSRLKIGVPATSEHPSRGVVSGSDPQPNMPKNGISAILGQPQPSAGPSAKAVAECTQNFITFMDALSLDFKAKDQLHPLLSELMSSLNNVSNGDFEGRGNLVRWLIKLNGMRATEEMEQEDARQLSFDVDHAYQAFFRTLE
;
A
#
# COMPACT_ATOMS: atom_id res chain seq x y z
N MET A 1 77.28 -55.61 8.88
CA MET A 1 77.08 -55.13 7.49
C MET A 1 75.63 -55.43 7.15
N MET A 2 74.68 -54.53 6.87
CA MET A 2 74.54 -53.08 6.87
C MET A 2 73.07 -52.83 7.26
N ASN A 3 72.82 -51.97 8.25
CA ASN A 3 71.47 -51.61 8.68
C ASN A 3 70.96 -50.52 7.73
N THR A 4 70.11 -50.87 6.77
CA THR A 4 69.54 -49.92 5.80
C THR A 4 68.48 -49.06 6.47
N GLN A 5 68.92 -47.97 7.09
CA GLN A 5 68.08 -46.85 7.48
C GLN A 5 67.48 -46.22 6.21
N TYR A 6 66.22 -46.52 5.93
CA TYR A 6 65.45 -45.81 4.91
C TYR A 6 65.17 -44.39 5.42
N HIS A 7 65.99 -43.44 5.01
CA HIS A 7 65.77 -42.03 5.25
C HIS A 7 64.65 -41.56 4.33
N HIS A 8 63.44 -41.40 4.89
CA HIS A 8 62.32 -40.83 4.15
C HIS A 8 62.54 -39.33 3.98
N PRO A 9 62.48 -38.78 2.75
CA PRO A 9 62.57 -37.34 2.54
C PRO A 9 61.42 -36.63 3.27
N ALA A 10 61.73 -35.52 3.96
CA ALA A 10 60.81 -34.73 4.81
C ALA A 10 59.65 -34.04 4.06
N TYR A 11 59.39 -34.41 2.80
CA TYR A 11 58.32 -33.86 1.97
C TYR A 11 57.32 -34.94 1.50
N ALA A 12 57.42 -36.18 1.96
CA ALA A 12 56.38 -37.17 1.71
C ALA A 12 55.18 -36.90 2.64
N PRO A 13 53.98 -36.58 2.12
CA PRO A 13 52.81 -36.40 2.97
C PRO A 13 52.48 -37.73 3.65
N SER A 14 52.31 -37.69 4.97
CA SER A 14 51.89 -38.84 5.79
C SER A 14 50.58 -39.44 5.23
N PRO A 15 50.43 -40.78 5.13
CA PRO A 15 49.24 -41.43 4.57
C PRO A 15 48.01 -41.39 5.50
N SER A 16 47.87 -40.35 6.33
CA SER A 16 46.79 -40.21 7.31
C SER A 16 46.01 -38.91 7.15
N PHE A 17 45.92 -38.41 5.92
CA PHE A 17 44.81 -37.53 5.56
C PHE A 17 43.76 -38.38 4.84
N VAL A 18 42.93 -39.06 5.62
CA VAL A 18 41.57 -39.41 5.16
C VAL A 18 40.81 -38.09 5.20
N PRO A 19 40.38 -37.52 4.05
CA PRO A 19 39.45 -36.42 4.09
C PRO A 19 38.19 -36.97 4.76
N THR A 20 37.91 -36.52 5.99
CA THR A 20 36.58 -36.68 6.58
C THR A 20 35.58 -36.10 5.59
N PRO A 21 34.64 -36.88 5.02
CA PRO A 21 33.61 -36.34 4.14
C PRO A 21 32.54 -35.69 5.02
N SER A 22 32.91 -34.66 5.78
CA SER A 22 32.01 -34.06 6.77
C SER A 22 31.23 -32.87 6.26
N LEU A 23 31.25 -32.58 4.94
CA LEU A 23 30.37 -31.61 4.28
C LEU A 23 30.20 -31.98 2.79
N SER A 24 29.66 -33.16 2.49
CA SER A 24 29.18 -33.42 1.12
C SER A 24 27.87 -32.64 0.95
N SER A 25 27.85 -31.61 0.10
CA SER A 25 26.61 -30.92 -0.21
C SER A 25 25.64 -31.92 -0.85
N THR A 26 24.44 -32.08 -0.27
CA THR A 26 23.36 -32.91 -0.82
C THR A 26 22.79 -32.36 -2.12
N ILE A 27 23.25 -31.18 -2.54
CA ILE A 27 22.88 -30.50 -3.78
C ILE A 27 23.69 -31.10 -4.92
N SER A 28 22.99 -31.80 -5.82
CA SER A 28 23.55 -32.25 -7.09
C SER A 28 23.79 -31.03 -7.99
N LEU A 29 25.04 -30.82 -8.39
CA LEU A 29 25.41 -29.74 -9.33
C LEU A 29 25.09 -30.08 -10.79
N ASP A 30 24.79 -31.35 -11.06
CA ASP A 30 24.49 -31.87 -12.39
C ASP A 30 22.98 -31.80 -12.72
N GLU A 31 22.14 -31.32 -11.80
CA GLU A 31 20.69 -31.19 -11.97
C GLU A 31 20.22 -29.74 -11.82
N GLU A 32 19.37 -29.27 -12.74
CA GLU A 32 18.75 -27.95 -12.65
C GLU A 32 17.72 -27.89 -11.52
N VAL A 33 17.87 -26.91 -10.63
CA VAL A 33 16.93 -26.69 -9.54
C VAL A 33 15.62 -26.13 -10.10
N LYS A 34 14.52 -26.84 -9.84
CA LYS A 34 13.18 -26.41 -10.23
C LYS A 34 12.53 -25.63 -9.09
N LEU A 35 11.93 -24.49 -9.41
CA LEU A 35 11.20 -23.67 -8.43
C LEU A 35 9.93 -24.37 -7.92
N TYR A 36 9.28 -25.19 -8.74
CA TYR A 36 8.09 -25.94 -8.39
C TYR A 36 8.10 -27.33 -9.04
N THR A 37 7.39 -28.28 -8.43
CA THR A 37 7.21 -29.63 -8.98
C THR A 37 5.74 -29.96 -9.28
N THR A 38 4.80 -29.25 -8.66
CA THR A 38 3.36 -29.45 -8.86
C THR A 38 2.68 -28.21 -9.44
N THR A 39 1.55 -28.40 -10.11
CA THR A 39 0.74 -27.29 -10.65
C THR A 39 0.24 -26.35 -9.56
N ALA A 40 -0.07 -26.88 -8.37
CA ALA A 40 -0.49 -26.06 -7.22
C ALA A 40 0.65 -25.15 -6.73
N GLN A 41 1.87 -25.70 -6.57
CA GLN A 41 3.05 -24.91 -6.22
C GLN A 41 3.33 -23.82 -7.26
N ARG A 42 3.20 -24.15 -8.55
CA ARG A 42 3.34 -23.17 -9.62
C ARG A 42 2.34 -22.01 -9.47
N SER A 43 1.06 -22.31 -9.28
CA SER A 43 0.02 -21.29 -9.11
C SER A 43 0.24 -20.42 -7.87
N LEU A 44 0.75 -21.00 -6.79
CA LEU A 44 1.14 -20.27 -5.58
C LEU A 44 2.30 -19.31 -5.88
N HIS A 45 3.37 -19.77 -6.54
CA HIS A 45 4.50 -18.94 -6.92
C HIS A 45 4.12 -17.84 -7.92
N GLU A 46 3.20 -18.09 -8.85
CA GLU A 46 2.64 -17.05 -9.73
C GLU A 46 1.93 -15.96 -8.91
N SER A 47 1.11 -16.35 -7.92
CA SER A 47 0.43 -15.37 -7.04
C SER A 47 1.41 -14.57 -6.17
N LEU A 48 2.46 -15.21 -5.65
CA LEU A 48 3.53 -14.53 -4.89
C LEU A 48 4.35 -13.60 -5.78
N ALA A 49 4.59 -13.97 -7.04
CA ALA A 49 5.25 -13.12 -8.02
C ALA A 49 4.40 -11.90 -8.38
N ASP A 50 3.08 -12.05 -8.48
CA ASP A 50 2.17 -10.92 -8.68
C ASP A 50 2.22 -9.93 -7.50
N LEU A 51 2.19 -10.44 -6.26
CA LEU A 51 2.38 -9.60 -5.05
C LEU A 51 3.72 -8.85 -5.09
N PHE A 52 4.81 -9.55 -5.42
CA PHE A 52 6.12 -8.93 -5.59
C PHE A 52 6.08 -7.81 -6.64
N SER A 53 5.47 -8.08 -7.80
CA SER A 53 5.36 -7.12 -8.89
C SER A 53 4.58 -5.88 -8.48
N ILE A 54 3.50 -6.05 -7.70
CA ILE A 54 2.68 -4.94 -7.21
C ILE A 54 3.49 -4.08 -6.23
N ILE A 55 4.24 -4.69 -5.31
CA ILE A 55 5.09 -3.95 -4.36
C ILE A 55 6.11 -3.10 -5.12
N VAL A 56 6.80 -3.68 -6.10
CA VAL A 56 7.78 -2.98 -6.94
C VAL A 56 7.12 -1.84 -7.71
N ALA A 57 6.01 -2.12 -8.41
CA ALA A 57 5.30 -1.15 -9.23
C ALA A 57 4.76 0.02 -8.40
N LEU A 58 4.24 -0.26 -7.21
CA LEU A 58 3.74 0.74 -6.28
C LEU A 58 4.87 1.66 -5.80
N ASP A 59 6.06 1.13 -5.53
CA ASP A 59 7.21 1.94 -5.10
C ASP A 59 7.66 2.93 -6.18
N PHE A 60 7.70 2.47 -7.43
CA PHE A 60 8.02 3.34 -8.57
C PHE A 60 6.91 4.35 -8.84
N LEU A 61 5.63 3.98 -8.66
CA LEU A 61 4.50 4.89 -8.78
C LEU A 61 4.60 6.03 -7.74
N GLU A 62 4.87 5.71 -6.47
CA GLU A 62 5.08 6.70 -5.41
C GLU A 62 6.26 7.62 -5.74
N LYS A 63 7.41 7.05 -6.12
CA LYS A 63 8.61 7.82 -6.49
C LYS A 63 8.39 8.69 -7.72
N ALA A 64 7.57 8.27 -8.69
CA ALA A 64 7.24 9.05 -9.86
C ALA A 64 6.33 10.24 -9.52
N PHE A 65 5.36 10.03 -8.62
CA PHE A 65 4.50 11.09 -8.12
C PHE A 65 5.29 12.14 -7.31
N VAL A 66 6.18 11.71 -6.41
CA VAL A 66 7.06 12.60 -5.63
C VAL A 66 8.01 13.43 -6.52
N ARG A 67 8.37 12.92 -7.70
CA ARG A 67 9.20 13.60 -8.70
C ARG A 67 8.39 14.41 -9.73
N ASP A 68 7.10 14.64 -9.48
CA ASP A 68 6.17 15.35 -10.39
C ASP A 68 6.11 14.78 -11.83
N SER A 69 6.52 13.51 -12.01
CA SER A 69 6.55 12.85 -13.32
C SER A 69 5.17 12.32 -13.73
N ILE A 70 4.26 12.13 -12.78
CA ILE A 70 2.88 11.70 -12.98
C ILE A 70 1.97 12.67 -12.22
N LYS A 71 0.84 13.06 -12.81
CA LYS A 71 -0.12 13.98 -12.19
C LYS A 71 -1.06 13.24 -11.25
N GLU A 72 -1.62 13.96 -10.28
CA GLU A 72 -2.51 13.42 -9.24
C GLU A 72 -3.69 12.60 -9.80
N HIS A 73 -4.29 13.06 -10.89
CA HIS A 73 -5.43 12.40 -11.53
C HIS A 73 -5.08 11.02 -12.15
N GLU A 74 -3.81 10.77 -12.48
CA GLU A 74 -3.33 9.47 -12.97
C GLU A 74 -2.80 8.61 -11.83
N TYR A 75 -2.12 9.24 -10.87
CA TYR A 75 -1.56 8.57 -9.70
C TYR A 75 -2.64 7.92 -8.84
N THR A 76 -3.64 8.70 -8.42
CA THR A 76 -4.67 8.26 -7.45
C THR A 76 -5.41 7.00 -7.90
N PRO A 77 -6.02 6.93 -9.11
CA PRO A 77 -6.73 5.74 -9.55
C PRO A 77 -5.79 4.55 -9.82
N THR A 78 -4.54 4.79 -10.19
CA THR A 78 -3.55 3.73 -10.38
C THR A 78 -3.12 3.13 -9.05
N CYS A 79 -2.89 3.97 -8.03
CA CYS A 79 -2.58 3.51 -6.68
C CYS A 79 -3.73 2.69 -6.08
N PHE A 80 -4.99 3.15 -6.21
CA PHE A 80 -6.15 2.39 -5.75
C PHE A 80 -6.28 1.02 -6.45
N ARG A 81 -6.04 0.96 -7.76
CA ARG A 81 -6.02 -0.33 -8.49
C ARG A 81 -4.98 -1.29 -7.94
N LEU A 82 -3.74 -0.83 -7.75
CA LEU A 82 -2.65 -1.67 -7.24
C LEU A 82 -2.95 -2.16 -5.81
N LEU A 83 -3.45 -1.27 -4.95
CA LEU A 83 -3.86 -1.63 -3.58
C LEU A 83 -5.04 -2.61 -3.57
N GLY A 84 -6.01 -2.44 -4.47
CA GLY A 84 -7.12 -3.37 -4.65
C GLY A 84 -6.66 -4.75 -5.09
N GLN A 85 -5.82 -4.82 -6.12
CA GLN A 85 -5.24 -6.08 -6.63
C GLN A 85 -4.45 -6.81 -5.55
N TYR A 86 -3.62 -6.09 -4.79
CA TYR A 86 -2.87 -6.64 -3.65
C TYR A 86 -3.80 -7.31 -2.63
N LYS A 87 -4.89 -6.62 -2.24
CA LYS A 87 -5.89 -7.16 -1.31
C LYS A 87 -6.62 -8.37 -1.89
N THR A 88 -6.96 -8.36 -3.18
CA THR A 88 -7.64 -9.48 -3.85
C THR A 88 -6.76 -10.73 -3.88
N ILE A 89 -5.46 -10.60 -4.17
CA ILE A 89 -4.53 -11.74 -4.18
C ILE A 89 -4.36 -12.32 -2.77
N LEU A 90 -4.26 -11.45 -1.76
CA LEU A 90 -4.20 -11.88 -0.35
C LEU A 90 -5.51 -12.44 0.21
N SER A 91 -6.62 -12.32 -0.52
CA SER A 91 -7.90 -12.94 -0.12
C SER A 91 -7.87 -14.46 -0.29
N ASN A 92 -6.92 -15.01 -1.05
CA ASN A 92 -6.70 -16.44 -1.14
C ASN A 92 -5.94 -16.96 0.11
N ASP A 93 -6.53 -17.91 0.83
CA ASP A 93 -6.00 -18.46 2.08
C ASP A 93 -4.61 -19.11 1.92
N GLU A 94 -4.36 -19.83 0.82
CA GLU A 94 -3.05 -20.45 0.57
C GLU A 94 -1.95 -19.39 0.37
N VAL A 95 -2.29 -18.33 -0.37
CA VAL A 95 -1.37 -17.22 -0.63
C VAL A 95 -1.14 -16.41 0.63
N SER A 96 -2.19 -16.12 1.41
CA SER A 96 -2.07 -15.41 2.68
C SER A 96 -1.19 -16.16 3.68
N LYS A 97 -1.28 -17.50 3.73
CA LYS A 97 -0.42 -18.33 4.59
C LYS A 97 1.03 -18.30 4.14
N ALA A 98 1.29 -18.37 2.83
CA ALA A 98 2.64 -18.31 2.29
C ALA A 98 3.26 -16.90 2.40
N PHE A 99 2.44 -15.86 2.28
CA PHE A 99 2.86 -14.46 2.39
C PHE A 99 3.17 -14.07 3.85
N VAL A 100 2.42 -14.62 4.81
CA VAL A 100 2.50 -14.34 6.26
C VAL A 100 2.19 -12.89 6.59
N ASP A 101 3.14 -12.00 6.37
CA ASP A 101 3.04 -10.57 6.58
C ASP A 101 4.05 -9.82 5.70
N LEU A 102 3.83 -8.51 5.53
CA LEU A 102 4.64 -7.68 4.64
C LEU A 102 6.13 -7.63 5.04
N GLU A 103 6.45 -7.61 6.34
CA GLU A 103 7.84 -7.52 6.80
C GLU A 103 8.58 -8.86 6.62
N THR A 104 7.89 -9.97 6.89
CA THR A 104 8.42 -11.32 6.66
C THR A 104 8.66 -11.56 5.17
N PHE A 105 7.70 -11.22 4.30
CA PHE A 105 7.87 -11.34 2.85
C PHE A 105 9.03 -10.49 2.33
N LYS A 106 9.18 -9.25 2.82
CA LYS A 106 10.30 -8.40 2.42
C LYS A 106 11.66 -8.97 2.83
N ARG A 107 11.77 -9.55 4.02
CA ARG A 107 13.02 -10.17 4.48
C ARG A 107 13.37 -11.42 3.67
N GLU A 108 12.37 -12.23 3.32
CA GLU A 108 12.58 -13.46 2.54
C GLU A 108 13.11 -13.17 1.13
N TYR A 109 12.58 -12.14 0.48
CA TYR A 109 12.91 -11.80 -0.91
C TYR A 109 13.88 -10.61 -1.04
N ASP A 110 14.50 -10.18 0.07
CA ASP A 110 15.46 -9.05 0.14
C ASP A 110 14.93 -7.75 -0.51
N ILE A 111 13.72 -7.35 -0.11
CA ILE A 111 12.97 -6.25 -0.71
C ILE A 111 13.08 -4.96 0.11
N GLU A 112 13.77 -3.97 -0.45
CA GLU A 112 13.87 -2.62 0.12
C GLU A 112 13.06 -1.57 -0.67
N TYR A 113 11.73 -1.61 -0.53
CA TYR A 113 10.81 -0.62 -1.12
C TYR A 113 10.08 0.19 -0.04
N PRO A 114 10.72 1.23 0.52
CA PRO A 114 10.18 1.98 1.66
C PRO A 114 8.92 2.78 1.29
N ALA A 115 8.80 3.28 0.05
CA ALA A 115 7.65 4.08 -0.38
C ALA A 115 6.40 3.19 -0.50
N ALA A 116 6.55 2.02 -1.16
CA ALA A 116 5.49 1.02 -1.21
C ALA A 116 5.14 0.48 0.18
N THR A 117 6.13 0.24 1.05
CA THR A 117 5.89 -0.28 2.40
C THR A 117 4.97 0.65 3.19
N SER A 118 5.27 1.95 3.20
CA SER A 118 4.42 2.95 3.84
C SER A 118 3.02 2.93 3.23
N ARG A 119 2.92 2.97 1.90
CA ARG A 119 1.64 2.97 1.19
C ARG A 119 0.78 1.74 1.49
N LEU A 120 1.37 0.54 1.56
CA LEU A 120 0.67 -0.71 1.85
C LEU A 120 0.20 -0.78 3.31
N LYS A 121 0.96 -0.21 4.25
CA LYS A 121 0.54 -0.10 5.66
C LYS A 121 -0.62 0.87 5.86
N ILE A 122 -0.59 1.97 5.11
CA ILE A 122 -1.60 3.02 5.15
C ILE A 122 -2.89 2.55 4.45
N GLY A 123 -2.77 1.91 3.29
CA GLY A 123 -3.90 1.33 2.54
C GLY A 123 -4.70 2.33 1.70
N VAL A 124 -4.30 3.60 1.65
CA VAL A 124 -4.87 4.67 0.79
C VAL A 124 -3.74 5.49 0.14
N PRO A 125 -3.92 6.14 -1.03
CA PRO A 125 -2.88 6.92 -1.74
C PRO A 125 -2.34 8.14 -0.97
N ALA A 126 -1.19 8.69 -1.38
CA ALA A 126 -0.52 9.83 -0.71
C ALA A 126 -1.35 11.09 -0.74
N THR A 127 -2.03 11.31 -1.86
CA THR A 127 -3.01 12.38 -2.06
C THR A 127 -4.12 12.30 -1.03
N SER A 128 -4.41 11.07 -0.54
CA SER A 128 -5.37 10.85 0.52
C SER A 128 -4.84 11.09 1.94
N GLU A 129 -3.52 11.24 2.13
CA GLU A 129 -2.89 11.54 3.42
C GLU A 129 -2.44 13.00 3.57
N HIS A 130 -1.99 13.61 2.48
CA HIS A 130 -1.52 15.00 2.41
C HIS A 130 -2.05 15.66 1.13
N PRO A 131 -3.18 16.38 1.19
CA PRO A 131 -3.73 17.11 0.05
C PRO A 131 -2.86 18.27 -0.46
N SER A 132 -1.69 18.54 0.15
CA SER A 132 -0.94 19.78 -0.11
C SER A 132 0.56 19.55 -0.30
N ARG A 133 0.94 19.15 -1.52
CA ARG A 133 2.23 19.54 -2.12
C ARG A 133 2.06 20.18 -3.50
N GLY A 134 0.87 20.75 -3.74
CA GLY A 134 0.61 21.69 -4.83
C GLY A 134 1.24 23.05 -4.50
N VAL A 135 2.39 23.28 -5.09
CA VAL A 135 3.19 24.50 -5.06
C VAL A 135 2.34 25.77 -5.22
N VAL A 136 2.57 26.73 -4.33
CA VAL A 136 2.33 28.16 -4.49
C VAL A 136 2.56 28.62 -5.93
N SER A 137 1.49 28.89 -6.68
CA SER A 137 1.62 29.53 -7.99
C SER A 137 2.02 30.99 -7.79
N GLY A 138 3.32 31.23 -7.96
CA GLY A 138 3.87 32.54 -8.23
C GLY A 138 3.13 33.19 -9.40
N SER A 139 2.84 34.46 -9.19
CA SER A 139 2.38 35.42 -10.17
C SER A 139 3.34 35.51 -11.36
N ASP A 140 2.86 35.25 -12.57
CA ASP A 140 3.34 35.97 -13.76
C ASP A 140 2.20 36.17 -14.78
N PRO A 141 2.05 37.38 -15.38
CA PRO A 141 0.90 37.74 -16.21
C PRO A 141 1.18 37.53 -17.70
N GLN A 142 0.32 36.79 -18.39
CA GLN A 142 0.39 36.67 -19.86
C GLN A 142 -0.47 37.74 -20.55
N PRO A 143 0.00 38.39 -21.64
CA PRO A 143 -0.69 39.50 -22.27
C PRO A 143 -1.79 39.01 -23.23
N ASN A 144 -2.81 39.85 -23.31
CA ASN A 144 -4.06 39.71 -24.03
C ASN A 144 -3.86 39.87 -25.56
N MET A 145 -4.48 39.01 -26.38
CA MET A 145 -4.73 39.30 -27.81
C MET A 145 -6.07 38.68 -28.27
N PRO A 146 -6.83 39.33 -29.17
CA PRO A 146 -8.29 39.30 -29.15
C PRO A 146 -8.92 38.21 -30.03
N LYS A 147 -10.12 37.79 -29.63
CA LYS A 147 -11.02 36.91 -30.37
C LYS A 147 -11.78 37.71 -31.44
N ASN A 148 -11.87 37.20 -32.67
CA ASN A 148 -12.92 37.57 -33.61
C ASN A 148 -13.28 36.35 -34.49
N GLY A 149 -14.54 35.88 -34.41
CA GLY A 149 -15.01 34.73 -35.19
C GLY A 149 -16.31 34.08 -34.69
N ILE A 150 -17.41 34.81 -34.84
CA ILE A 150 -18.84 34.45 -35.04
C ILE A 150 -19.35 32.97 -35.03
N SER A 151 -20.56 32.83 -34.42
CA SER A 151 -21.61 31.79 -34.51
C SER A 151 -21.54 30.60 -33.51
N ALA A 152 -22.27 30.65 -32.37
CA ALA A 152 -23.67 30.20 -32.13
C ALA A 152 -23.79 28.65 -32.16
N ILE A 153 -24.35 27.90 -31.19
CA ILE A 153 -25.68 27.93 -30.57
C ILE A 153 -25.66 27.01 -29.31
N LEU A 154 -26.29 27.45 -28.20
CA LEU A 154 -26.75 26.69 -27.02
C LEU A 154 -25.80 25.68 -26.32
N GLY A 155 -25.04 26.18 -25.35
CA GLY A 155 -24.48 25.40 -24.26
C GLY A 155 -24.00 26.36 -23.18
N GLN A 156 -24.71 26.42 -22.05
CA GLN A 156 -24.37 27.28 -20.92
C GLN A 156 -22.88 27.15 -20.55
N PRO A 157 -22.22 28.23 -20.09
CA PRO A 157 -20.94 28.10 -19.42
C PRO A 157 -21.17 27.27 -18.15
N GLN A 158 -20.70 26.03 -18.13
CA GLN A 158 -20.60 25.29 -16.88
C GLN A 158 -19.72 26.11 -15.94
N PRO A 159 -20.19 26.44 -14.73
CA PRO A 159 -19.30 26.97 -13.71
C PRO A 159 -18.26 25.89 -13.42
N SER A 160 -17.02 26.32 -13.19
CA SER A 160 -16.02 25.54 -12.46
C SER A 160 -16.62 25.21 -11.09
N ALA A 161 -17.40 24.12 -11.04
CA ALA A 161 -18.22 23.80 -9.90
C ALA A 161 -17.32 23.27 -8.78
N GLY A 162 -17.55 23.75 -7.56
CA GLY A 162 -17.10 23.08 -6.35
C GLY A 162 -17.60 21.62 -6.31
N PRO A 163 -17.35 20.90 -5.21
CA PRO A 163 -17.72 19.49 -5.12
C PRO A 163 -19.16 19.23 -5.59
N SER A 164 -19.32 18.24 -6.47
CA SER A 164 -20.63 17.86 -7.00
C SER A 164 -21.58 17.57 -5.85
N ALA A 165 -22.80 18.12 -5.89
CA ALA A 165 -23.82 17.88 -4.85
C ALA A 165 -24.05 16.37 -4.61
N LYS A 166 -23.86 15.54 -5.65
CA LYS A 166 -23.87 14.08 -5.53
C LYS A 166 -22.72 13.56 -4.65
N ALA A 167 -21.50 14.06 -4.86
CA ALA A 167 -20.34 13.67 -4.07
C ALA A 167 -20.50 14.09 -2.60
N VAL A 168 -21.00 15.31 -2.35
CA VAL A 168 -21.30 15.79 -0.99
C VAL A 168 -22.29 14.86 -0.30
N ALA A 169 -23.40 14.53 -0.96
CA ALA A 169 -24.41 13.63 -0.42
C ALA A 169 -23.87 12.22 -0.13
N GLU A 170 -23.05 11.67 -1.02
CA GLU A 170 -22.38 10.38 -0.85
C GLU A 170 -21.43 10.39 0.36
N CYS A 171 -20.64 11.46 0.53
CA CYS A 171 -19.77 11.62 1.69
C CYS A 171 -20.56 11.75 2.99
N THR A 172 -21.64 12.54 3.01
CA THR A 172 -22.53 12.66 4.19
C THR A 172 -23.16 11.31 4.53
N GLN A 173 -23.61 10.55 3.53
CA GLN A 173 -24.15 9.20 3.74
C GLN A 173 -23.12 8.27 4.36
N ASN A 174 -21.87 8.30 3.90
CA ASN A 174 -20.81 7.46 4.44
C ASN A 174 -20.41 7.84 5.87
N PHE A 175 -20.47 9.13 6.21
CA PHE A 175 -20.30 9.60 7.60
C PHE A 175 -21.39 9.06 8.51
N ILE A 176 -22.66 9.24 8.13
CA ILE A 176 -23.82 8.75 8.90
C ILE A 176 -23.72 7.22 9.07
N THR A 177 -23.45 6.50 7.98
CA THR A 177 -23.31 5.03 8.01
C THR A 177 -22.22 4.59 8.98
N PHE A 178 -21.07 5.26 8.99
CA PHE A 178 -19.97 4.93 9.90
C PHE A 178 -20.28 5.29 11.36
N MET A 179 -20.88 6.45 11.60
CA MET A 179 -21.31 6.89 12.94
C MET A 179 -22.39 5.98 13.53
N ASP A 180 -23.32 5.51 12.70
CA ASP A 180 -24.35 4.55 13.10
C ASP A 180 -23.71 3.21 13.48
N ALA A 181 -22.74 2.72 12.71
CA ALA A 181 -22.01 1.49 13.05
C ALA A 181 -21.31 1.60 14.43
N LEU A 182 -20.67 2.74 14.71
CA LEU A 182 -20.06 3.01 16.02
C LEU A 182 -21.11 3.10 17.14
N SER A 183 -22.28 3.67 16.84
CA SER A 183 -23.40 3.76 17.79
C SER A 183 -24.05 2.41 18.09
N LEU A 184 -23.96 1.46 17.15
CA LEU A 184 -24.39 0.06 17.29
C LEU A 184 -23.33 -0.82 17.98
N ASP A 185 -22.27 -0.23 18.53
CA ASP A 185 -21.18 -0.90 19.23
C ASP A 185 -20.37 -1.88 18.33
N PHE A 186 -20.29 -1.58 17.02
CA PHE A 186 -19.41 -2.34 16.12
C PHE A 186 -17.96 -2.02 16.48
N LYS A 187 -17.20 -3.04 16.89
CA LYS A 187 -15.80 -2.89 17.34
C LYS A 187 -14.80 -3.70 16.54
N ALA A 188 -15.28 -4.65 15.74
CA ALA A 188 -14.41 -5.56 15.00
C ALA A 188 -13.80 -4.88 13.77
N LYS A 189 -12.52 -5.16 13.50
CA LYS A 189 -11.79 -4.58 12.35
C LYS A 189 -12.51 -4.86 11.02
N ASP A 190 -12.95 -6.08 10.78
CA ASP A 190 -13.63 -6.48 9.55
C ASP A 190 -14.92 -5.71 9.29
N GLN A 191 -15.57 -5.22 10.34
CA GLN A 191 -16.77 -4.37 10.26
C GLN A 191 -16.44 -2.90 10.07
N LEU A 192 -15.46 -2.37 10.82
CA LEU A 192 -15.13 -0.94 10.83
C LEU A 192 -14.26 -0.51 9.64
N HIS A 193 -13.32 -1.37 9.23
CA HIS A 193 -12.35 -1.03 8.20
C HIS A 193 -12.98 -0.78 6.81
N PRO A 194 -13.93 -1.60 6.30
CA PRO A 194 -14.59 -1.32 5.03
C PRO A 194 -15.31 0.04 5.03
N LEU A 195 -16.04 0.33 6.12
CA LEU A 195 -16.80 1.58 6.27
C LEU A 195 -15.88 2.80 6.33
N LEU A 196 -14.81 2.75 7.12
CA LEU A 196 -13.84 3.84 7.21
C LEU A 196 -13.08 4.05 5.88
N SER A 197 -12.78 2.97 5.15
CA SER A 197 -12.13 3.06 3.85
C SER A 197 -13.05 3.70 2.80
N GLU A 198 -14.34 3.39 2.81
CA GLU A 198 -15.34 3.99 1.92
C GLU A 198 -15.58 5.47 2.26
N LEU A 199 -15.68 5.81 3.55
CA LEU A 199 -15.73 7.18 4.05
C LEU A 199 -14.53 7.99 3.54
N MET A 200 -13.30 7.49 3.72
CA MET A 200 -12.09 8.17 3.26
C MET A 200 -12.05 8.38 1.74
N SER A 201 -12.52 7.40 0.96
CA SER A 201 -12.59 7.52 -0.50
C SER A 201 -13.59 8.59 -0.94
N SER A 202 -14.80 8.60 -0.35
CA SER A 202 -15.82 9.60 -0.66
C SER A 202 -15.42 11.00 -0.22
N LEU A 203 -14.74 11.12 0.92
CA LEU A 203 -14.21 12.38 1.43
C LEU A 203 -13.17 12.99 0.48
N ASN A 204 -12.32 12.16 -0.11
CA ASN A 204 -11.33 12.59 -1.10
C ASN A 204 -11.95 13.08 -2.42
N ASN A 205 -13.19 12.68 -2.71
CA ASN A 205 -13.91 13.12 -3.91
C ASN A 205 -14.63 14.46 -3.70
N VAL A 206 -14.90 14.83 -2.44
CA VAL A 206 -15.60 16.08 -2.07
C VAL A 206 -14.62 17.18 -1.66
N SER A 207 -13.58 16.82 -0.92
CA SER A 207 -12.60 17.76 -0.42
C SER A 207 -11.21 17.36 -0.85
N ASN A 208 -10.63 18.19 -1.73
CA ASN A 208 -9.19 18.22 -2.01
C ASN A 208 -8.44 19.11 -1.00
N GLY A 209 -9.12 19.64 0.03
CA GLY A 209 -8.53 20.51 1.04
C GLY A 209 -8.07 19.73 2.27
N ASP A 210 -6.96 20.18 2.86
CA ASP A 210 -6.61 19.85 4.25
C ASP A 210 -7.66 20.46 5.18
N PHE A 211 -8.44 19.62 5.86
CA PHE A 211 -9.30 20.04 6.94
C PHE A 211 -8.98 19.22 8.20
N GLU A 212 -9.22 19.83 9.35
CA GLU A 212 -8.69 19.41 10.66
C GLU A 212 -9.07 17.98 11.10
N GLY A 213 -10.12 17.38 10.49
CA GLY A 213 -10.58 16.02 10.80
C GLY A 213 -9.90 14.89 10.04
N ARG A 214 -9.29 15.18 8.88
CA ARG A 214 -8.79 14.14 7.96
C ARG A 214 -7.64 13.31 8.55
N GLY A 215 -6.67 13.98 9.18
CA GLY A 215 -5.51 13.32 9.77
C GLY A 215 -5.88 12.33 10.88
N ASN A 216 -6.96 12.61 11.62
CA ASN A 216 -7.46 11.69 12.63
C ASN A 216 -8.07 10.43 11.99
N LEU A 217 -8.87 10.57 10.92
CA LEU A 217 -9.43 9.42 10.18
C LEU A 217 -8.34 8.52 9.59
N VAL A 218 -7.27 9.10 9.03
CA VAL A 218 -6.11 8.35 8.53
C VAL A 218 -5.40 7.61 9.66
N ARG A 219 -5.19 8.26 10.81
CA ARG A 219 -4.57 7.60 11.99
C ARG A 219 -5.38 6.38 12.44
N TRP A 220 -6.71 6.51 12.46
CA TRP A 220 -7.61 5.40 12.80
C TRP A 220 -7.59 4.29 11.75
N LEU A 221 -7.49 4.62 10.47
CA LEU A 221 -7.36 3.63 9.40
C LEU A 221 -6.04 2.84 9.51
N ILE A 222 -4.93 3.51 9.83
CA ILE A 222 -3.63 2.87 10.09
C ILE A 222 -3.73 1.93 11.30
N LYS A 223 -4.36 2.40 12.39
CA LYS A 223 -4.57 1.60 13.60
C LYS A 223 -5.40 0.36 13.32
N LEU A 224 -6.53 0.50 12.61
CA LEU A 224 -7.37 -0.61 12.17
C LEU A 224 -6.60 -1.58 11.27
N ASN A 225 -5.78 -1.08 10.34
CA ASN A 225 -4.96 -1.94 9.48
C ASN A 225 -3.95 -2.79 10.27
N GLY A 226 -3.40 -2.26 11.36
CA GLY A 226 -2.47 -2.97 12.25
C GLY A 226 -3.11 -4.06 13.12
N MET A 227 -4.42 -4.06 13.32
CA MET A 227 -5.15 -5.06 14.11
C MET A 227 -5.43 -6.34 13.31
N ARG A 228 -5.69 -7.47 13.96
CA ARG A 228 -6.18 -8.68 13.25
C ARG A 228 -7.64 -8.50 12.82
N ALA A 229 -8.07 -9.20 11.76
CA ALA A 229 -9.44 -9.09 11.22
C ALA A 229 -10.53 -9.35 12.26
N THR A 230 -10.30 -10.30 13.17
CA THR A 230 -11.23 -10.69 14.24
C THR A 230 -11.01 -9.94 15.55
N GLU A 231 -10.09 -8.96 15.57
CA GLU A 231 -9.73 -8.24 16.78
C GLU A 231 -10.67 -7.05 16.97
N GLU A 232 -11.20 -6.93 18.18
CA GLU A 232 -12.09 -5.84 18.57
C GLU A 232 -11.27 -4.66 19.10
N MET A 233 -11.67 -3.44 18.75
CA MET A 233 -11.12 -2.23 19.32
C MET A 233 -11.49 -2.12 20.80
N GLU A 234 -10.54 -1.65 21.60
CA GLU A 234 -10.77 -1.37 23.00
C GLU A 234 -11.88 -0.32 23.18
N GLN A 235 -12.65 -0.40 24.27
CA GLN A 235 -13.76 0.51 24.53
C GLN A 235 -13.32 1.99 24.59
N GLU A 236 -12.11 2.25 25.09
CA GLU A 236 -11.52 3.58 25.12
C GLU A 236 -11.22 4.09 23.70
N ASP A 237 -10.66 3.23 22.87
CA ASP A 237 -10.35 3.53 21.47
C ASP A 237 -11.61 3.75 20.63
N ALA A 238 -12.66 2.95 20.84
CA ALA A 238 -13.94 3.11 20.15
C ALA A 238 -14.60 4.46 20.49
N ARG A 239 -14.51 4.89 21.76
CA ARG A 239 -15.00 6.21 22.19
C ARG A 239 -14.20 7.34 21.57
N GLN A 240 -12.87 7.22 21.52
CA GLN A 240 -12.01 8.23 20.89
C GLN A 240 -12.24 8.29 19.38
N LEU A 241 -12.42 7.14 18.71
CA LEU A 241 -12.77 7.06 17.29
C LEU A 241 -14.10 7.78 17.02
N SER A 242 -15.14 7.52 17.81
CA SER A 242 -16.43 8.20 17.69
C SER A 242 -16.29 9.72 17.84
N PHE A 243 -15.53 10.19 18.84
CA PHE A 243 -15.29 11.62 19.03
C PHE A 243 -14.54 12.26 17.85
N ASP A 244 -13.49 11.60 17.36
CA ASP A 244 -12.69 12.12 16.25
C ASP A 244 -13.49 12.16 14.93
N VAL A 245 -14.40 11.19 14.73
CA VAL A 245 -15.31 11.14 13.57
C VAL A 245 -16.36 12.24 13.64
N ASP A 246 -16.97 12.46 14.80
CA ASP A 246 -17.91 13.58 15.03
C ASP A 246 -17.23 14.93 14.76
N HIS A 247 -16.01 15.09 15.25
CA HIS A 247 -15.22 16.28 15.01
C HIS A 247 -14.90 16.45 13.51
N ALA A 248 -14.51 15.37 12.83
CA ALA A 248 -14.24 15.39 11.39
C ALA A 248 -15.49 15.72 10.56
N TYR A 249 -16.66 15.21 10.96
CA TYR A 249 -17.94 15.52 10.33
C TYR A 249 -18.29 17.01 10.46
N GLN A 250 -18.14 17.58 11.67
CA GLN A 250 -18.37 19.01 11.88
C GLN A 250 -17.40 19.89 11.10
N ALA A 251 -16.11 19.51 11.06
CA ALA A 251 -15.10 20.23 10.28
C ALA A 251 -15.39 20.16 8.77
N PHE A 252 -15.85 19.01 8.28
CA PHE A 252 -16.30 18.83 6.91
C PHE A 252 -17.50 19.72 6.58
N PHE A 253 -18.53 19.77 7.43
CA PHE A 253 -19.68 20.65 7.24
C PHE A 253 -19.31 22.14 7.20
N ARG A 254 -18.39 22.58 8.06
CA ARG A 254 -17.87 23.97 8.02
C ARG A 254 -17.10 24.30 6.74
N THR A 255 -16.58 23.29 6.04
CA THR A 255 -15.88 23.47 4.77
C THR A 255 -16.87 23.60 3.59
N LEU A 256 -18.14 23.22 3.80
CA LEU A 256 -19.20 23.31 2.80
C LEU A 256 -20.04 24.60 2.92
N GLU A 257 -20.01 25.28 4.07
CA GLU A 257 -20.62 26.61 4.31
C GLU A 257 -19.81 27.75 3.69
#